data_AF-A0A7C1KPA1-F1
#
_entry.id   AF-A0A7C1KPA1-F1
#
_cell.length_a   1.000
_cell.length_b   1.000
_cell.length_c   1.000
_cell.angle_alpha   90.00
_cell.angle_beta   90.00
_cell.angle_gamma   90.00
#
_symmetry.space_group_name_H-M   'P 1'
#
loop_
_entity.id
_entity.type
_entity.pdbx_description
1 polymer ?
#
loop_
_entity_poly.entity_id
_entity_poly.type
_entity_poly.pdbx_seq_one_letter_code
_entity_poly.pdbx_strand_id
1 'polypeptide(L)'
;MSGSRRKFRVKIKRLVAIWVITTLGLYLLSGMLPGFRIDGIWSVIALAAGIGILNALLWPTLVYLTLPLSILSLGLFTLVLNGFIIWLASVIVPGIDIINVWDPLFIAIGLAAVNTLLTSLFSVDDDESYYRNVLKRKVTKQLKPVESDVPGVIFLEIDGLAKPVLLRAIRNGHAPIMARWLVEGSHRLAGWECDLSSQTGASQAGILLGNNYDIPAFRWYEKDTGRLMVSSQMSDISEIEKRQSSGKGLLADGGLSLSNMFSGEAPITVFTMSTVKNPKASDFHKRSFYMFFIDPYNFLRAFMLALWDIFLELRSKRRQRQRDVQPRLEHRGLKFAFIRAATTTIIRELSIYTLIGDMFAGIPSAYVTLFGYDEVAHHS
;
A
#
# COMPACT_ATOMS: atom_id res chain seq x y z
N MET A 1 -25.08 -8.20 -26.15
CA MET A 1 -25.78 -8.30 -24.83
C MET A 1 -25.27 -9.41 -23.88
N SER A 2 -24.37 -10.31 -24.28
CA SER A 2 -23.89 -11.42 -23.41
C SER A 2 -22.87 -11.01 -22.33
N GLY A 3 -22.10 -9.94 -22.54
CA GLY A 3 -21.07 -9.48 -21.60
C GLY A 3 -21.60 -8.86 -20.30
N SER A 4 -22.80 -8.27 -20.31
CA SER A 4 -23.41 -7.63 -19.13
C SER A 4 -23.90 -8.67 -18.10
N ARG A 5 -24.57 -9.73 -18.57
CA ARG A 5 -25.06 -10.83 -17.71
C ARG A 5 -23.92 -11.62 -17.07
N ARG A 6 -22.81 -11.87 -17.80
CA ARG A 6 -21.62 -12.53 -17.25
C ARG A 6 -20.99 -11.70 -16.13
N LYS A 7 -20.80 -10.38 -16.35
CA LYS A 7 -20.26 -9.45 -15.34
C LYS A 7 -21.16 -9.36 -14.10
N PHE A 8 -22.48 -9.39 -14.26
CA PHE A 8 -23.43 -9.37 -13.14
C PHE A 8 -23.38 -10.65 -12.30
N ARG A 9 -23.35 -11.83 -12.94
CA ARG A 9 -23.26 -13.11 -12.23
C ARG A 9 -21.95 -13.25 -11.44
N VAL A 10 -20.82 -12.77 -11.98
CA VAL A 10 -19.54 -12.77 -11.26
C VAL A 10 -19.61 -11.88 -10.02
N LYS A 11 -20.24 -10.71 -10.12
CA LYS A 11 -20.43 -9.80 -8.97
C LYS A 11 -21.28 -10.42 -7.86
N ILE A 12 -22.41 -11.05 -8.20
CA ILE A 12 -23.27 -11.70 -7.19
C ILE A 12 -22.54 -12.84 -6.53
N LYS A 13 -21.91 -13.74 -7.29
CA LYS A 13 -21.13 -14.86 -6.73
C LYS A 13 -20.08 -14.37 -5.74
N ARG A 14 -19.41 -13.27 -6.07
CA ARG A 14 -18.42 -12.66 -5.19
C ARG A 14 -19.03 -12.07 -3.91
N LEU A 15 -20.10 -11.29 -4.01
CA LEU A 15 -20.76 -10.72 -2.84
C LEU A 15 -21.25 -11.83 -1.90
N VAL A 16 -21.82 -12.90 -2.46
CA VAL A 16 -22.22 -14.08 -1.70
C VAL A 16 -21.02 -14.75 -1.05
N ALA A 17 -19.90 -14.92 -1.77
CA ALA A 17 -18.69 -15.51 -1.20
C ALA A 17 -18.14 -14.69 -0.03
N ILE A 18 -17.99 -13.37 -0.18
CA ILE A 18 -17.54 -12.47 0.89
C ILE A 18 -18.48 -12.53 2.08
N TRP A 19 -19.79 -12.52 1.83
CA TRP A 19 -20.78 -12.60 2.89
C TRP A 19 -20.71 -13.93 3.65
N VAL A 20 -20.64 -15.06 2.94
CA VAL A 20 -20.47 -16.40 3.53
C VAL A 20 -19.18 -16.47 4.36
N ILE A 21 -18.07 -15.99 3.81
CA ILE A 21 -16.78 -15.93 4.50
C ILE A 21 -16.90 -15.10 5.78
N THR A 22 -17.54 -13.93 5.70
CA THR A 22 -17.75 -13.04 6.84
C THR A 22 -18.62 -13.71 7.91
N THR A 23 -19.72 -14.37 7.51
CA THR A 23 -20.59 -15.14 8.42
C THR A 23 -19.82 -16.26 9.10
N LEU A 24 -19.04 -17.05 8.36
CA LEU A 24 -18.23 -18.12 8.94
C LEU A 24 -17.18 -17.57 9.91
N GLY A 25 -16.52 -16.47 9.55
CA GLY A 25 -15.57 -15.79 10.43
C GLY A 25 -16.21 -15.31 11.73
N LEU A 26 -17.37 -14.65 11.66
CA LEU A 26 -18.10 -14.22 12.85
C LEU A 26 -18.55 -15.41 13.71
N TYR A 27 -19.03 -16.48 13.10
CA TYR A 27 -19.42 -17.69 13.82
C TYR A 27 -18.22 -18.30 14.58
N LEU A 28 -17.07 -18.44 13.92
CA LEU A 28 -15.86 -18.93 14.57
C LEU A 28 -15.42 -18.01 15.73
N LEU A 29 -15.49 -16.70 15.53
CA LEU A 29 -15.12 -15.72 16.55
C LEU A 29 -16.04 -15.75 17.77
N SER A 30 -17.35 -16.01 17.60
CA SER A 30 -18.26 -16.18 18.75
C SER A 30 -17.88 -17.36 19.64
N GLY A 31 -17.23 -18.39 19.10
CA GLY A 31 -16.69 -19.50 19.90
C GLY A 31 -15.37 -19.16 20.60
N MET A 32 -14.60 -18.21 20.07
CA MET A 32 -13.26 -17.86 20.58
C MET A 32 -13.27 -16.67 21.54
N LEU A 33 -14.22 -15.75 21.38
CA LEU A 33 -14.30 -14.52 22.16
C LEU A 33 -15.46 -14.63 23.16
N PRO A 34 -15.18 -14.78 24.47
CA PRO A 34 -16.23 -14.98 25.48
C PRO A 34 -17.17 -13.77 25.62
N GLY A 35 -16.71 -12.59 25.18
CA GLY A 35 -17.48 -11.35 25.14
C GLY A 35 -18.40 -11.18 23.92
N PHE A 36 -18.39 -12.12 22.97
CA PHE A 36 -19.20 -12.06 21.75
C PHE A 36 -20.18 -13.23 21.70
N ARG A 37 -21.44 -12.99 22.08
CA ARG A 37 -22.48 -14.01 22.12
C ARG A 37 -23.47 -13.82 20.98
N ILE A 38 -23.88 -14.94 20.41
CA ILE A 38 -24.82 -14.99 19.30
C ILE A 38 -25.87 -16.06 19.59
N ASP A 39 -27.14 -15.68 19.55
CA ASP A 39 -28.25 -16.55 19.94
C ASP A 39 -28.61 -17.61 18.88
N GLY A 40 -28.22 -17.39 17.63
CA GLY A 40 -28.49 -18.35 16.56
C GLY A 40 -27.81 -18.04 15.23
N ILE A 41 -27.82 -19.02 14.33
CA ILE A 41 -27.18 -18.90 13.01
C ILE A 41 -27.75 -17.75 12.17
N TRP A 42 -29.05 -17.47 12.31
CA TRP A 42 -29.72 -16.35 11.64
C TRP A 42 -29.20 -15.00 12.12
N SER A 43 -28.86 -14.86 13.40
CA SER A 43 -28.26 -13.64 13.94
C SER A 43 -26.85 -13.40 13.37
N VAL A 44 -26.04 -14.46 13.18
CA VAL A 44 -24.71 -14.34 12.52
C VAL A 44 -24.86 -13.88 11.06
N ILE A 45 -25.80 -14.49 10.33
CA ILE A 45 -26.10 -14.19 8.93
C ILE A 45 -26.57 -12.74 8.80
N ALA A 46 -27.48 -12.31 9.68
CA ALA A 46 -27.99 -10.95 9.74
C ALA A 46 -26.91 -9.94 10.14
N LEU A 47 -26.02 -10.28 11.08
CA LEU A 47 -24.90 -9.44 11.49
C LEU A 47 -23.93 -9.20 10.33
N ALA A 48 -23.55 -10.26 9.61
CA ALA A 48 -22.71 -10.14 8.42
C ALA A 48 -23.35 -9.26 7.34
N ALA A 49 -24.67 -9.38 7.14
CA ALA A 49 -25.41 -8.51 6.22
C ALA A 49 -25.44 -7.06 6.70
N GLY A 50 -25.68 -6.84 8.00
CA GLY A 50 -25.69 -5.53 8.65
C GLY A 50 -24.35 -4.81 8.50
N ILE A 51 -23.24 -5.50 8.79
CA ILE A 51 -21.88 -4.97 8.57
C ILE A 51 -21.69 -4.57 7.10
N GLY A 52 -22.09 -5.43 6.16
CA GLY A 52 -22.00 -5.13 4.72
C GLY A 52 -22.79 -3.87 4.32
N ILE A 53 -24.00 -3.71 4.84
CA ILE A 53 -24.86 -2.54 4.58
C ILE A 53 -24.26 -1.28 5.20
N LEU A 54 -23.82 -1.33 6.47
CA LEU A 54 -23.20 -0.20 7.14
C LEU A 54 -21.89 0.21 6.45
N ASN A 55 -21.09 -0.76 5.97
CA ASN A 55 -19.90 -0.47 5.16
C ASN A 55 -20.27 0.18 3.82
N ALA A 56 -21.38 -0.20 3.20
CA ALA A 56 -21.82 0.42 1.95
C ALA A 56 -22.29 1.87 2.16
N LEU A 57 -22.95 2.16 3.29
CA LEU A 57 -23.61 3.44 3.57
C LEU A 57 -22.74 4.42 4.36
N LEU A 58 -22.17 3.99 5.47
CA LEU A 58 -21.50 4.85 6.46
C LEU A 58 -19.99 4.96 6.21
N TRP A 59 -19.33 3.87 5.80
CA TRP A 59 -17.88 3.83 5.66
C TRP A 59 -17.29 4.97 4.82
N PRO A 60 -17.84 5.31 3.64
CA PRO A 60 -17.27 6.37 2.80
C PRO A 60 -17.25 7.74 3.50
N THR A 61 -18.26 8.00 4.33
CA THR A 61 -18.39 9.25 5.09
C THR A 61 -17.51 9.22 6.34
N LEU A 62 -17.51 8.10 7.07
CA LEU A 62 -16.69 7.93 8.27
C LEU A 62 -15.21 8.12 7.95
N VAL A 63 -14.70 7.39 6.96
CA VAL A 63 -13.29 7.49 6.55
C VAL A 63 -12.94 8.90 6.09
N TYR A 64 -13.82 9.58 5.35
CA TYR A 64 -13.58 10.95 4.93
C TYR A 64 -13.38 11.89 6.14
N LEU A 65 -14.24 11.76 7.16
CA LEU A 65 -14.20 12.57 8.38
C LEU A 65 -13.00 12.22 9.28
N THR A 66 -12.70 10.93 9.41
CA THR A 66 -11.66 10.43 10.31
C THR A 66 -10.31 10.22 9.62
N LEU A 67 -10.17 10.62 8.36
CA LEU A 67 -8.94 10.46 7.60
C LEU A 67 -7.72 11.09 8.30
N PRO A 68 -7.78 12.32 8.85
CA PRO A 68 -6.63 12.90 9.54
C PRO A 68 -6.19 12.06 10.75
N LEU A 69 -7.15 11.54 11.53
CA LEU A 69 -6.88 10.65 12.67
C LEU A 69 -6.33 9.30 12.20
N SER A 70 -6.87 8.77 11.11
CA SER A 70 -6.43 7.51 10.50
C SER A 70 -4.99 7.64 10.06
N ILE A 71 -4.59 8.73 9.42
CA ILE A 71 -3.20 8.90 8.99
C ILE A 71 -2.27 9.20 10.18
N LEU A 72 -2.70 10.05 11.14
CA LEU A 72 -1.91 10.36 12.33
C LEU A 72 -1.59 9.11 13.17
N SER A 73 -2.54 8.18 13.23
CA SER A 73 -2.38 6.87 13.90
C SER A 73 -1.70 5.81 13.03
N LEU A 74 -1.14 6.18 11.87
CA LEU A 74 -0.55 5.25 10.89
C LEU A 74 -1.52 4.14 10.44
N GLY A 75 -2.79 4.50 10.36
CA GLY A 75 -3.92 3.67 9.96
C GLY A 75 -4.57 2.89 11.11
N LEU A 76 -3.97 2.83 12.30
CA LEU A 76 -4.49 2.05 13.44
C LEU A 76 -5.90 2.48 13.87
N PHE A 77 -6.26 3.75 13.72
CA PHE A 77 -7.62 4.22 14.01
C PHE A 77 -8.69 3.57 13.13
N THR A 78 -8.33 3.05 11.95
CA THR A 78 -9.28 2.32 11.11
C THR A 78 -9.68 0.97 11.71
N LEU A 79 -8.88 0.39 12.61
CA LEU A 79 -9.28 -0.79 13.40
C LEU A 79 -10.43 -0.42 14.35
N VAL A 80 -10.35 0.76 14.96
CA VAL A 80 -11.41 1.31 15.82
C VAL A 80 -12.67 1.58 15.00
N LEU A 81 -12.55 2.15 13.79
CA LEU A 81 -13.70 2.33 12.89
C LEU A 81 -14.36 1.01 12.48
N ASN A 82 -13.56 -0.02 12.16
CA ASN A 82 -14.09 -1.34 11.84
C ASN A 82 -14.84 -1.94 13.05
N GLY A 83 -14.26 -1.84 14.25
CA GLY A 83 -14.94 -2.23 15.49
C GLY A 83 -16.23 -1.45 15.73
N PHE A 84 -16.22 -0.14 15.46
CA PHE A 84 -17.41 0.70 15.56
C PHE A 84 -18.54 0.26 14.62
N ILE A 85 -18.23 -0.10 13.36
CA ILE A 85 -19.22 -0.66 12.42
C ILE A 85 -19.80 -1.97 12.94
N ILE A 86 -18.97 -2.86 13.50
CA ILE A 86 -19.41 -4.14 14.08
C ILE A 86 -20.33 -3.91 15.27
N TRP A 87 -19.94 -3.00 16.18
CA TRP A 87 -20.77 -2.62 17.32
C TRP A 87 -22.10 -2.01 16.89
N LEU A 88 -22.08 -1.12 15.89
CA LEU A 88 -23.32 -0.53 15.38
C LEU A 88 -24.22 -1.60 14.74
N ALA A 89 -23.63 -2.57 14.04
CA ALA A 89 -24.37 -3.70 13.48
C ALA A 89 -24.98 -4.59 14.57
N SER A 90 -24.27 -4.84 15.68
CA SER A 90 -24.79 -5.65 16.79
C SER A 90 -25.96 -4.98 17.51
N VAL A 91 -25.98 -3.64 17.59
CA VAL A 91 -27.12 -2.91 18.19
C VAL A 91 -28.37 -3.00 17.29
N ILE A 92 -28.20 -3.09 15.98
CA ILE A 92 -29.30 -3.15 15.01
C ILE A 92 -29.85 -4.58 14.88
N VAL A 93 -28.98 -5.58 14.95
CA VAL A 93 -29.33 -6.99 14.71
C VAL A 93 -29.67 -7.67 16.03
N PRO A 94 -30.90 -8.18 16.22
CA PRO A 94 -31.29 -8.87 17.44
C PRO A 94 -30.54 -10.20 17.63
N GLY A 95 -30.28 -10.54 18.88
CA GLY A 95 -29.61 -11.78 19.28
C GLY A 95 -28.09 -11.73 19.12
N ILE A 96 -27.50 -10.53 19.18
CA ILE A 96 -26.05 -10.30 19.27
C ILE A 96 -25.76 -9.51 20.53
N ASP A 97 -25.00 -10.11 21.45
CA ASP A 97 -24.55 -9.45 22.66
C ASP A 97 -23.04 -9.27 22.64
N ILE A 98 -22.60 -8.02 22.86
CA ILE A 98 -21.20 -7.64 23.02
C ILE A 98 -21.02 -7.07 24.43
N ILE A 99 -20.22 -7.74 25.26
CA ILE A 99 -20.13 -7.46 26.69
C ILE A 99 -19.20 -6.28 26.99
N ASN A 100 -18.00 -6.26 26.40
CA ASN A 100 -16.98 -5.26 26.70
C ASN A 100 -16.81 -4.26 25.55
N VAL A 101 -16.38 -3.04 25.91
CA VAL A 101 -16.10 -1.96 24.94
C VAL A 101 -15.00 -2.32 23.92
N TRP A 102 -14.08 -3.24 24.29
CA TRP A 102 -12.98 -3.67 23.43
C TRP A 102 -13.31 -4.86 22.54
N ASP A 103 -14.39 -5.60 22.82
CA ASP A 103 -14.77 -6.79 22.07
C ASP A 103 -14.99 -6.52 20.56
N PRO A 104 -15.65 -5.41 20.13
CA PRO A 104 -15.78 -5.10 18.71
C PRO A 104 -14.43 -4.93 17.99
N LEU A 105 -13.42 -4.40 18.68
CA LEU A 105 -12.06 -4.26 18.14
C LEU A 105 -11.42 -5.63 17.95
N PHE A 106 -11.55 -6.54 18.93
CA PHE A 106 -11.05 -7.91 18.80
C PHE A 106 -11.79 -8.71 17.74
N ILE A 107 -13.10 -8.51 17.58
CA ILE A 107 -13.88 -9.11 16.49
C ILE A 107 -13.38 -8.58 15.13
N ALA A 108 -13.13 -7.27 14.99
CA ALA A 108 -12.58 -6.68 13.76
C ALA A 108 -11.22 -7.31 13.39
N ILE A 109 -10.30 -7.41 14.35
CA ILE A 109 -8.98 -8.02 14.15
C ILE A 109 -9.09 -9.52 13.87
N GLY A 110 -9.99 -10.23 14.56
CA GLY A 110 -10.22 -11.65 14.30
C GLY A 110 -10.78 -11.89 12.90
N LEU A 111 -11.73 -11.07 12.47
CA LEU A 111 -12.35 -11.16 11.15
C LEU A 111 -11.34 -10.85 10.05
N ALA A 112 -10.43 -9.90 10.29
CA ALA A 112 -9.26 -9.66 9.45
C ALA A 112 -8.44 -10.90 9.18
N ALA A 113 -8.10 -11.60 10.26
CA ALA A 113 -7.19 -12.72 10.23
C ALA A 113 -7.84 -13.87 9.48
N VAL A 114 -9.12 -14.15 9.77
CA VAL A 114 -9.92 -15.15 9.06
C VAL A 114 -10.01 -14.80 7.58
N ASN A 115 -10.35 -13.56 7.22
CA ASN A 115 -10.43 -13.12 5.82
C ASN A 115 -9.09 -13.25 5.11
N THR A 116 -7.99 -12.80 5.72
CA THR A 116 -6.64 -12.88 5.13
C THR A 116 -6.21 -14.33 4.89
N LEU A 117 -6.48 -15.22 5.84
CA LEU A 117 -6.20 -16.65 5.71
C LEU A 117 -7.04 -17.29 4.60
N LEU A 118 -8.33 -16.98 4.54
CA LEU A 118 -9.23 -17.54 3.54
C LEU A 118 -8.94 -17.01 2.14
N THR A 119 -8.71 -15.72 1.95
CA THR A 119 -8.32 -15.14 0.65
C THR A 119 -7.00 -15.77 0.17
N SER A 120 -6.04 -15.99 1.07
CA SER A 120 -4.77 -16.67 0.76
C SER A 120 -4.98 -18.13 0.31
N LEU A 121 -5.81 -18.89 1.05
CA LEU A 121 -6.08 -20.31 0.75
C LEU A 121 -6.89 -20.50 -0.54
N PHE A 122 -7.85 -19.62 -0.81
CA PHE A 122 -8.77 -19.75 -1.94
C PHE A 122 -8.34 -18.95 -3.17
N SER A 123 -7.21 -18.24 -3.14
CA SER A 123 -6.75 -17.35 -4.22
C SER A 123 -7.91 -16.51 -4.79
N VAL A 124 -8.75 -15.99 -3.90
CA VAL A 124 -9.87 -15.16 -4.32
C VAL A 124 -9.24 -13.87 -4.84
N ASP A 125 -9.33 -13.62 -6.14
CA ASP A 125 -8.96 -12.37 -6.82
C ASP A 125 -9.85 -11.20 -6.31
N ASP A 126 -9.73 -10.89 -5.02
CA ASP A 126 -10.48 -9.86 -4.33
C ASP A 126 -10.18 -8.46 -4.87
N ASP A 127 -9.04 -8.32 -5.52
CA ASP A 127 -8.45 -7.05 -5.90
C ASP A 127 -9.04 -6.49 -7.19
N GLU A 128 -8.97 -7.23 -8.30
CA GLU A 128 -9.16 -6.64 -9.64
C GLU A 128 -10.58 -6.10 -9.90
N SER A 129 -11.61 -6.75 -9.35
CA SER A 129 -13.01 -6.41 -9.64
C SER A 129 -13.59 -5.30 -8.75
N TYR A 130 -13.06 -5.13 -7.54
CA TYR A 130 -13.42 -4.02 -6.64
C TYR A 130 -12.81 -2.71 -7.18
N TYR A 131 -11.50 -2.74 -7.52
CA TYR A 131 -10.79 -1.59 -8.09
C TYR A 131 -11.46 -1.05 -9.33
N ARG A 132 -11.77 -1.93 -10.29
CA ARG A 132 -12.25 -1.48 -11.60
C ARG A 132 -13.67 -0.92 -11.61
N ASN A 133 -14.52 -1.28 -10.64
CA ASN A 133 -15.96 -0.96 -10.71
C ASN A 133 -16.46 -0.10 -9.57
N VAL A 134 -16.00 -0.32 -8.33
CA VAL A 134 -16.45 0.45 -7.16
C VAL A 134 -15.61 1.71 -7.03
N LEU A 135 -14.29 1.55 -7.03
CA LEU A 135 -13.34 2.66 -7.02
C LEU A 135 -13.53 3.54 -8.25
N LYS A 136 -13.51 2.99 -9.47
CA LYS A 136 -13.78 3.79 -10.69
C LYS A 136 -15.06 4.64 -10.59
N ARG A 137 -16.20 4.07 -10.15
CA ARG A 137 -17.47 4.83 -10.06
C ARG A 137 -17.43 5.92 -8.99
N LYS A 138 -16.87 5.61 -7.82
CA LYS A 138 -16.75 6.57 -6.71
C LYS A 138 -15.78 7.69 -7.07
N VAL A 139 -14.62 7.34 -7.64
CA VAL A 139 -13.63 8.26 -8.21
C VAL A 139 -14.27 9.14 -9.27
N THR A 140 -14.89 8.59 -10.32
CA THR A 140 -15.49 9.41 -11.39
C THR A 140 -16.56 10.37 -10.86
N LYS A 141 -17.37 9.95 -9.88
CA LYS A 141 -18.41 10.82 -9.28
C LYS A 141 -17.84 11.93 -8.39
N GLN A 142 -16.83 11.63 -7.58
CA GLN A 142 -16.29 12.59 -6.62
C GLN A 142 -15.20 13.48 -7.23
N LEU A 143 -14.40 12.93 -8.15
CA LEU A 143 -13.14 13.53 -8.58
C LEU A 143 -13.20 14.26 -9.91
N LYS A 144 -14.29 14.13 -10.69
CA LYS A 144 -14.43 14.73 -12.04
C LYS A 144 -13.13 14.61 -12.83
N PRO A 145 -12.75 13.37 -13.23
CA PRO A 145 -11.45 13.11 -13.81
C PRO A 145 -11.18 14.04 -14.99
N VAL A 146 -9.95 14.50 -15.10
CA VAL A 146 -9.52 15.25 -16.28
C VAL A 146 -9.47 14.26 -17.43
N GLU A 147 -10.35 14.46 -18.41
CA GLU A 147 -10.33 13.67 -19.63
C GLU A 147 -9.21 14.20 -20.53
N SER A 148 -8.36 13.28 -20.99
CA SER A 148 -7.27 13.55 -21.92
C SER A 148 -7.33 12.51 -23.04
N ASP A 149 -7.03 12.95 -24.26
CA ASP A 149 -6.84 12.10 -25.43
C ASP A 149 -5.43 11.49 -25.49
N VAL A 150 -4.50 12.03 -24.71
CA VAL A 150 -3.14 11.51 -24.55
C VAL A 150 -3.10 10.48 -23.40
N PRO A 151 -2.56 9.26 -23.62
CA PRO A 151 -2.35 8.29 -22.55
C PRO A 151 -1.41 8.83 -21.47
N GLY A 152 -1.80 8.68 -20.20
CA GLY A 152 -0.91 8.96 -19.08
C GLY A 152 0.23 7.94 -18.98
N VAL A 153 1.33 8.34 -18.34
CA VAL A 153 2.53 7.52 -18.18
C VAL A 153 2.79 7.21 -16.71
N ILE A 154 3.10 5.95 -16.41
CA ILE A 154 3.45 5.51 -15.05
C ILE A 154 4.88 5.01 -15.07
N PHE A 155 5.67 5.54 -14.14
CA PHE A 155 7.02 5.11 -13.85
C PHE A 155 7.00 4.34 -12.53
N LEU A 156 7.41 3.07 -12.59
CA LEU A 156 7.51 2.19 -11.43
C LEU A 156 8.98 1.86 -11.20
N GLU A 157 9.56 2.40 -10.14
CA GLU A 157 10.92 2.10 -9.71
C GLU A 157 10.90 0.97 -8.68
N ILE A 158 11.63 -0.11 -8.97
CA ILE A 158 11.95 -1.16 -7.99
C ILE A 158 13.39 -0.91 -7.56
N ASP A 159 13.55 -0.27 -6.41
CA ASP A 159 14.86 0.19 -5.93
C ASP A 159 15.81 -1.01 -5.70
N GLY A 160 17.06 -0.86 -6.12
CA GLY A 160 18.09 -1.90 -6.04
C GLY A 160 17.93 -3.11 -7.00
N LEU A 161 17.00 -3.09 -7.96
CA LEU A 161 16.75 -4.24 -8.84
C LEU A 161 17.69 -4.31 -10.06
N ALA A 162 18.75 -5.11 -9.96
CA ALA A 162 19.63 -5.38 -11.10
C ALA A 162 18.98 -6.30 -12.16
N LYS A 163 19.24 -6.05 -13.44
CA LYS A 163 18.75 -6.87 -14.58
C LYS A 163 19.02 -8.39 -14.42
N PRO A 164 20.23 -8.85 -14.01
CA PRO A 164 20.48 -10.28 -13.81
C PRO A 164 19.62 -10.91 -12.71
N VAL A 165 19.27 -10.14 -11.68
CA VAL A 165 18.40 -10.57 -10.57
C VAL A 165 16.98 -10.76 -11.07
N LEU A 166 16.45 -9.79 -11.84
CA LEU A 166 15.12 -9.91 -12.45
C LEU A 166 15.03 -11.13 -13.38
N LEU A 167 16.04 -11.34 -14.25
CA LEU A 167 16.08 -12.51 -15.13
C LEU A 167 16.15 -13.83 -14.36
N ARG A 168 16.82 -13.86 -13.20
CA ARG A 168 16.82 -15.03 -12.30
C ARG A 168 15.44 -15.24 -11.68
N ALA A 169 14.79 -14.18 -11.22
CA ALA A 169 13.44 -14.23 -10.65
C ALA A 169 12.41 -14.73 -11.67
N ILE A 170 12.49 -14.27 -12.92
CA ILE A 170 11.65 -14.74 -14.04
C ILE A 170 11.86 -16.24 -14.28
N ARG A 171 13.12 -16.69 -14.41
CA ARG A 171 13.45 -18.11 -14.63
C ARG A 171 12.95 -19.02 -13.50
N ASN A 172 13.00 -18.54 -12.27
CA ASN A 172 12.55 -19.30 -11.09
C ASN A 172 11.03 -19.23 -10.86
N GLY A 173 10.27 -18.54 -11.72
CA GLY A 173 8.82 -18.40 -11.58
C GLY A 173 8.37 -17.39 -10.52
N HIS A 174 9.26 -16.53 -10.01
CA HIS A 174 8.91 -15.50 -9.02
C HIS A 174 8.30 -14.23 -9.65
N ALA A 175 8.46 -14.04 -10.96
CA ALA A 175 7.92 -12.87 -11.68
C ALA A 175 7.07 -13.31 -12.90
N PRO A 176 5.97 -14.08 -12.71
CA PRO A 176 5.23 -14.70 -13.82
C PRO A 176 4.54 -13.67 -14.74
N ILE A 177 4.10 -12.53 -14.20
CA ILE A 177 3.49 -11.46 -15.00
C ILE A 177 4.51 -10.82 -15.94
N MET A 178 5.70 -10.49 -15.42
CA MET A 178 6.78 -9.94 -16.24
C MET A 178 7.31 -10.96 -17.25
N ALA A 179 7.38 -12.25 -16.87
CA ALA A 179 7.70 -13.33 -17.79
C ALA A 179 6.73 -13.36 -18.98
N ARG A 180 5.42 -13.30 -18.69
CA ARG A 180 4.37 -13.24 -19.71
C ARG A 180 4.51 -12.02 -20.62
N TRP A 181 4.78 -10.83 -20.07
CA TRP A 181 4.98 -9.62 -20.87
C TRP A 181 6.10 -9.76 -21.91
N LEU A 182 7.20 -10.40 -21.54
CA LEU A 182 8.33 -10.64 -22.44
C LEU A 182 8.01 -11.72 -23.48
N VAL A 183 7.34 -12.81 -23.09
CA VAL A 183 6.96 -13.91 -24.01
C VAL A 183 5.93 -13.44 -25.04
N GLU A 184 4.95 -12.64 -24.62
CA GLU A 184 3.91 -12.08 -25.52
C GLU A 184 4.42 -10.93 -26.39
N GLY A 185 5.65 -10.44 -26.17
CA GLY A 185 6.22 -9.32 -26.92
C GLY A 185 5.56 -7.96 -26.64
N SER A 186 4.72 -7.86 -25.60
CA SER A 186 4.08 -6.59 -25.21
C SER A 186 5.08 -5.60 -24.60
N HIS A 187 6.18 -6.10 -24.03
CA HIS A 187 7.22 -5.29 -23.39
C HIS A 187 8.62 -5.78 -23.77
N ARG A 188 9.60 -4.87 -23.68
CA ARG A 188 11.02 -5.16 -23.90
C ARG A 188 11.82 -4.94 -22.62
N LEU A 189 12.80 -5.81 -22.35
CA LEU A 189 13.75 -5.64 -21.26
C LEU A 189 15.04 -4.98 -21.76
N ALA A 190 15.18 -3.69 -21.53
CA ALA A 190 16.42 -2.95 -21.80
C ALA A 190 17.34 -2.98 -20.56
N GLY A 191 18.66 -3.04 -20.80
CA GLY A 191 19.64 -2.73 -19.75
C GLY A 191 19.93 -1.24 -19.75
N TRP A 192 20.24 -0.68 -18.59
CA TRP A 192 20.73 0.68 -18.44
C TRP A 192 21.93 0.65 -17.48
N GLU A 193 22.98 1.36 -17.86
CA GLU A 193 24.16 1.57 -17.03
C GLU A 193 24.02 2.95 -16.37
N CYS A 194 23.96 2.95 -15.03
CA CYS A 194 23.84 4.16 -14.24
C CYS A 194 25.19 4.90 -14.18
N ASP A 195 25.11 6.22 -14.04
CA ASP A 195 26.28 7.06 -13.79
C ASP A 195 26.83 6.86 -12.35
N LEU A 196 28.00 7.44 -12.07
CA LEU A 196 28.56 7.51 -10.72
C LEU A 196 28.06 8.80 -10.03
N SER A 197 27.38 8.74 -8.87
CA SER A 197 27.10 7.55 -8.06
C SER A 197 25.84 6.79 -8.47
N SER A 198 25.90 5.45 -8.41
CA SER A 198 24.80 4.54 -8.75
C SER A 198 23.77 4.39 -7.63
N GLN A 199 23.53 5.47 -6.88
CA GLN A 199 22.72 5.45 -5.67
C GLN A 199 21.35 6.07 -5.92
N THR A 200 20.36 5.73 -5.10
CA THR A 200 18.98 6.22 -5.23
C THR A 200 18.92 7.74 -5.34
N GLY A 201 19.68 8.46 -4.50
CA GLY A 201 19.72 9.93 -4.53
C GLY A 201 20.17 10.50 -5.88
N ALA A 202 21.34 10.09 -6.39
CA ALA A 202 21.84 10.59 -7.66
C ALA A 202 20.98 10.08 -8.86
N SER A 203 20.54 8.82 -8.81
CA SER A 203 19.73 8.21 -9.88
C SER A 203 18.37 8.89 -10.00
N GLN A 204 17.65 9.08 -8.89
CA GLN A 204 16.36 9.76 -8.89
C GLN A 204 16.49 11.24 -9.25
N ALA A 205 17.53 11.95 -8.80
CA ALA A 205 17.75 13.33 -9.23
C ALA A 205 17.90 13.41 -10.76
N GLY A 206 18.68 12.51 -11.35
CA GLY A 206 18.84 12.42 -12.81
C GLY A 206 17.52 12.11 -13.55
N ILE A 207 16.72 11.17 -13.05
CA ILE A 207 15.46 10.76 -13.67
C ILE A 207 14.35 11.82 -13.49
N LEU A 208 14.17 12.30 -12.27
CA LEU A 208 13.03 13.15 -11.89
C LEU A 208 13.29 14.63 -12.14
N LEU A 209 14.52 15.12 -11.94
CA LEU A 209 14.87 16.53 -12.08
C LEU A 209 15.67 16.81 -13.36
N GLY A 210 16.13 15.76 -14.04
CA GLY A 210 16.96 15.88 -15.24
C GLY A 210 18.41 16.24 -14.95
N ASN A 211 18.83 16.28 -13.68
CA ASN A 211 20.17 16.66 -13.27
C ASN A 211 20.60 15.96 -11.96
N ASN A 212 21.74 15.30 -11.99
CA ASN A 212 22.38 14.64 -10.85
C ASN A 212 23.79 15.19 -10.54
N TYR A 213 24.14 16.35 -11.08
CA TYR A 213 25.44 16.99 -10.90
C TYR A 213 25.76 17.23 -9.42
N ASP A 214 27.00 16.96 -9.00
CA ASP A 214 27.48 17.19 -7.63
C ASP A 214 26.73 16.38 -6.54
N ILE A 215 26.29 15.16 -6.88
CA ILE A 215 25.76 14.16 -5.94
C ILE A 215 26.68 12.91 -5.96
N PRO A 216 27.91 13.02 -5.40
CA PRO A 216 28.96 12.04 -5.63
C PRO A 216 28.82 10.74 -4.82
N ALA A 217 27.99 10.73 -3.76
CA ALA A 217 27.86 9.60 -2.85
C ALA A 217 26.62 9.75 -1.94
N PHE A 218 26.43 8.76 -1.06
CA PHE A 218 25.29 8.70 -0.12
C PHE A 218 25.48 9.70 1.00
N ARG A 219 26.75 9.88 1.36
CA ARG A 219 27.24 10.87 2.30
C ARG A 219 28.48 11.49 1.71
N TRP A 220 28.54 12.81 1.68
CA TRP A 220 29.72 13.54 1.23
C TRP A 220 29.89 14.81 2.06
N TYR A 221 31.12 15.31 2.11
CA TYR A 221 31.44 16.51 2.85
C TYR A 221 31.68 17.67 1.88
N GLU A 222 30.90 18.73 2.03
CA GLU A 222 31.06 19.96 1.28
C GLU A 222 32.13 20.82 1.96
N LYS A 223 33.26 21.04 1.28
CA LYS A 223 34.38 21.81 1.83
C LYS A 223 34.05 23.29 2.00
N ASP A 224 33.27 23.86 1.08
CA ASP A 224 32.96 25.29 1.06
C ASP A 224 32.00 25.69 2.19
N THR A 225 31.06 24.80 2.54
CA THR A 225 30.07 25.03 3.60
C THR A 225 30.45 24.37 4.93
N GLY A 226 31.46 23.50 4.91
CA GLY A 226 31.88 22.70 6.07
C GLY A 226 30.83 21.68 6.54
N ARG A 227 29.86 21.33 5.68
CA ARG A 227 28.69 20.53 6.04
C ARG A 227 28.79 19.11 5.49
N LEU A 228 28.40 18.13 6.31
CA LEU A 228 28.14 16.77 5.86
C LEU A 228 26.74 16.70 5.24
N MET A 229 26.67 16.30 3.98
CA MET A 229 25.43 16.05 3.24
C MET A 229 25.11 14.55 3.29
N VAL A 230 23.84 14.20 3.50
CA VAL A 230 23.37 12.81 3.59
C VAL A 230 22.09 12.62 2.77
N SER A 231 22.14 11.76 1.75
CA SER A 231 21.01 11.47 0.85
C SER A 231 19.81 10.79 1.53
N SER A 232 19.87 10.44 2.81
CA SER A 232 18.70 9.95 3.57
C SER A 232 18.13 10.99 4.54
N GLN A 233 18.74 12.17 4.63
CA GLN A 233 18.33 13.20 5.57
C GLN A 233 17.42 14.21 4.89
N MET A 234 16.19 14.36 5.40
CA MET A 234 15.16 15.22 4.76
C MET A 234 15.64 16.66 4.49
N SER A 235 16.41 17.28 5.40
CA SER A 235 16.95 18.63 5.18
C SER A 235 17.90 18.72 3.99
N ASP A 236 18.64 17.66 3.74
CA ASP A 236 19.70 17.63 2.75
C ASP A 236 19.07 17.30 1.40
N ILE A 237 18.12 16.37 1.37
CA ILE A 237 17.31 16.07 0.17
C ILE A 237 16.56 17.31 -0.33
N SER A 238 15.90 18.07 0.57
CA SER A 238 15.24 19.32 0.19
C SER A 238 16.21 20.35 -0.40
N GLU A 239 17.43 20.43 0.14
CA GLU A 239 18.47 21.34 -0.35
C GLU A 239 19.01 20.87 -1.70
N ILE A 240 19.23 19.57 -1.89
CA ILE A 240 19.63 18.98 -3.18
C ILE A 240 18.57 19.29 -4.24
N GLU A 241 17.28 19.03 -3.95
CA GLU A 241 16.20 19.32 -4.91
C GLU A 241 16.21 20.79 -5.33
N LYS A 242 16.30 21.70 -4.35
CA LYS A 242 16.33 23.14 -4.61
C LYS A 242 17.48 23.54 -5.56
N ARG A 243 18.63 22.88 -5.47
CA ARG A 243 19.80 23.13 -6.33
C ARG A 243 19.63 22.53 -7.73
N GLN A 244 18.98 21.38 -7.85
CA GLN A 244 18.80 20.66 -9.12
C GLN A 244 17.51 21.07 -9.87
N SER A 245 16.57 21.70 -9.19
CA SER A 245 15.30 22.17 -9.76
C SER A 245 15.51 23.11 -10.95
N SER A 246 14.76 22.87 -12.02
CA SER A 246 14.86 23.60 -13.28
C SER A 246 13.53 24.15 -13.79
N GLY A 247 12.42 23.83 -13.10
CA GLY A 247 11.05 24.10 -13.56
C GLY A 247 10.60 23.18 -14.70
N LYS A 248 11.39 22.15 -15.02
CA LYS A 248 11.16 21.16 -16.10
C LYS A 248 11.31 19.72 -15.59
N GLY A 249 11.07 19.49 -14.31
CA GLY A 249 11.06 18.16 -13.72
C GLY A 249 10.05 17.24 -14.42
N LEU A 250 10.30 15.93 -14.36
CA LEU A 250 9.51 14.89 -15.04
C LEU A 250 8.00 14.95 -14.73
N LEU A 251 7.65 15.50 -13.56
CA LEU A 251 6.29 15.52 -13.03
C LEU A 251 5.71 16.93 -12.90
N ALA A 252 6.40 17.96 -13.41
CA ALA A 252 6.00 19.36 -13.29
C ALA A 252 4.58 19.64 -13.86
N ASP A 253 4.21 18.94 -14.94
CA ASP A 253 2.95 19.15 -15.66
C ASP A 253 1.77 18.37 -15.05
N GLY A 254 1.48 18.61 -13.76
CA GLY A 254 0.33 17.98 -13.10
C GLY A 254 0.56 16.55 -12.62
N GLY A 255 1.82 16.12 -12.51
CA GLY A 255 2.18 14.76 -12.14
C GLY A 255 2.08 14.45 -10.64
N LEU A 256 2.32 13.18 -10.30
CA LEU A 256 2.32 12.62 -8.96
C LEU A 256 3.69 12.01 -8.61
N SER A 257 4.28 12.44 -7.49
CA SER A 257 5.44 11.80 -6.88
C SER A 257 5.03 11.01 -5.65
N LEU A 258 5.31 9.70 -5.64
CA LEU A 258 4.86 8.77 -4.62
C LEU A 258 6.01 7.92 -4.05
N SER A 259 6.31 8.10 -2.76
CA SER A 259 7.34 7.35 -2.04
C SER A 259 8.77 7.57 -2.59
N ASN A 260 9.02 8.73 -3.19
CA ASN A 260 10.30 9.09 -3.81
C ASN A 260 11.19 9.94 -2.87
N MET A 261 12.47 10.07 -3.20
CA MET A 261 13.35 11.03 -2.53
C MET A 261 13.05 12.46 -3.02
N PHE A 262 12.93 12.63 -4.33
CA PHE A 262 12.67 13.92 -4.99
C PHE A 262 11.25 14.00 -5.53
N SER A 263 10.71 15.21 -5.67
CA SER A 263 9.36 15.43 -6.16
C SER A 263 9.21 15.32 -7.67
N GLY A 264 10.31 15.44 -8.42
CA GLY A 264 10.24 15.65 -9.87
C GLY A 264 9.46 16.92 -10.25
N GLU A 265 9.41 17.88 -9.32
CA GLU A 265 8.61 19.11 -9.38
C GLU A 265 7.10 18.86 -9.48
N ALA A 266 6.64 17.69 -9.02
CA ALA A 266 5.23 17.33 -9.00
C ALA A 266 4.41 18.28 -8.11
N PRO A 267 3.24 18.77 -8.58
CA PRO A 267 2.31 19.50 -7.74
C PRO A 267 1.65 18.60 -6.68
N ILE A 268 1.66 17.28 -6.88
CA ILE A 268 1.11 16.31 -5.94
C ILE A 268 2.24 15.42 -5.44
N THR A 269 2.51 15.46 -4.14
CA THR A 269 3.53 14.62 -3.52
C THR A 269 2.98 13.83 -2.34
N VAL A 270 3.33 12.55 -2.27
CA VAL A 270 2.92 11.62 -1.20
C VAL A 270 4.15 10.82 -0.80
N PHE A 271 4.49 10.82 0.50
CA PHE A 271 5.74 10.20 1.01
C PHE A 271 7.01 10.61 0.25
N THR A 272 7.04 11.82 -0.30
CA THR A 272 8.22 12.35 -1.00
C THR A 272 9.13 13.06 0.00
N MET A 273 10.39 12.63 0.13
CA MET A 273 11.27 13.10 1.21
C MET A 273 11.63 14.59 1.11
N SER A 274 11.86 15.10 -0.10
CA SER A 274 12.23 16.50 -0.34
C SER A 274 11.15 17.52 0.03
N THR A 275 9.87 17.13 -0.01
CA THR A 275 8.73 18.01 0.21
C THR A 275 8.15 17.94 1.61
N VAL A 276 8.61 17.02 2.47
CA VAL A 276 8.09 16.82 3.85
C VAL A 276 8.11 18.12 4.66
N LYS A 277 9.10 18.99 4.45
CA LYS A 277 9.23 20.26 5.18
C LYS A 277 8.44 21.41 4.58
N ASN A 278 7.85 21.25 3.40
CA ASN A 278 7.12 22.32 2.72
C ASN A 278 5.61 22.08 2.88
N PRO A 279 4.90 22.78 3.77
CA PRO A 279 3.48 22.57 4.03
C PRO A 279 2.59 22.84 2.80
N LYS A 280 3.09 23.61 1.82
CA LYS A 280 2.37 23.94 0.58
C LYS A 280 2.58 22.91 -0.54
N ALA A 281 3.69 22.15 -0.53
CA ALA A 281 4.01 21.11 -1.51
C ALA A 281 3.66 19.70 -0.99
N SER A 282 3.78 19.50 0.32
CA SER A 282 3.08 18.47 1.08
C SER A 282 1.65 18.92 1.33
N ASP A 283 0.91 19.22 0.25
CA ASP A 283 -0.54 19.30 0.37
C ASP A 283 -1.01 17.86 0.57
N PHE A 284 -0.92 17.44 1.83
CA PHE A 284 -1.22 16.14 2.39
C PHE A 284 -2.49 15.64 1.71
N HIS A 285 -2.32 14.86 0.65
CA HIS A 285 -3.36 14.73 -0.35
C HIS A 285 -4.39 13.77 0.23
N LYS A 286 -5.30 14.31 1.04
CA LYS A 286 -6.39 13.58 1.71
C LYS A 286 -7.10 12.70 0.71
N ARG A 287 -7.22 13.17 -0.54
CA ARG A 287 -7.72 12.41 -1.68
C ARG A 287 -6.94 11.10 -1.94
N SER A 288 -5.62 11.14 -2.05
CA SER A 288 -4.77 9.97 -2.33
C SER A 288 -4.84 8.93 -1.21
N PHE A 289 -4.87 9.36 0.05
CA PHE A 289 -5.03 8.46 1.20
C PHE A 289 -6.46 7.94 1.36
N TYR A 290 -7.47 8.76 1.06
CA TYR A 290 -8.87 8.34 1.07
C TYR A 290 -9.10 7.12 0.17
N MET A 291 -8.40 7.03 -0.97
CA MET A 291 -8.49 5.88 -1.89
C MET A 291 -7.98 4.58 -1.28
N PHE A 292 -6.97 4.64 -0.42
CA PHE A 292 -6.50 3.47 0.30
C PHE A 292 -7.51 3.05 1.37
N PHE A 293 -8.05 4.01 2.11
CA PHE A 293 -8.96 3.74 3.24
C PHE A 293 -10.44 3.54 2.84
N ILE A 294 -10.84 3.81 1.58
CA ILE A 294 -12.23 3.64 1.13
C ILE A 294 -12.70 2.19 1.16
N ASP A 295 -11.78 1.24 1.09
CA ASP A 295 -12.06 -0.16 1.38
C ASP A 295 -11.80 -0.42 2.88
N PRO A 296 -12.82 -0.84 3.64
CA PRO A 296 -12.66 -1.13 5.07
C PRO A 296 -11.63 -2.21 5.38
N TYR A 297 -11.31 -3.06 4.42
CA TYR A 297 -10.44 -4.21 4.62
C TYR A 297 -8.99 -3.96 4.16
N ASN A 298 -8.70 -2.89 3.41
CA ASN A 298 -7.36 -2.63 2.86
C ASN A 298 -6.30 -2.48 3.96
N PHE A 299 -6.52 -1.55 4.90
CA PHE A 299 -5.56 -1.34 5.99
C PHE A 299 -5.39 -2.61 6.82
N LEU A 300 -6.51 -3.28 7.09
CA LEU A 300 -6.57 -4.45 7.93
C LEU A 300 -5.82 -5.64 7.30
N ARG A 301 -5.96 -5.86 5.99
CA ARG A 301 -5.18 -6.81 5.21
C ARG A 301 -3.69 -6.45 5.20
N ALA A 302 -3.35 -5.19 4.91
CA ALA A 302 -1.97 -4.73 4.92
C ALA A 302 -1.31 -4.94 6.30
N PHE A 303 -2.06 -4.69 7.38
CA PHE A 303 -1.62 -4.94 8.75
C PHE A 303 -1.39 -6.44 9.03
N MET A 304 -2.32 -7.31 8.62
CA MET A 304 -2.17 -8.76 8.79
C MET A 304 -0.99 -9.32 7.98
N LEU A 305 -0.80 -8.83 6.75
CA LEU A 305 0.36 -9.18 5.93
C LEU A 305 1.67 -8.70 6.57
N ALA A 306 1.68 -7.51 7.19
CA ALA A 306 2.84 -7.01 7.91
C ALA A 306 3.17 -7.88 9.14
N LEU A 307 2.17 -8.30 9.92
CA LEU A 307 2.36 -9.25 11.02
C LEU A 307 2.90 -10.60 10.52
N TRP A 308 2.42 -11.06 9.37
CA TRP A 308 2.91 -12.29 8.74
C TRP A 308 4.37 -12.16 8.30
N ASP A 309 4.76 -11.04 7.69
CA ASP A 309 6.14 -10.75 7.30
C ASP A 309 7.08 -10.71 8.53
N ILE A 310 6.64 -10.10 9.64
CA ILE A 310 7.37 -10.13 10.91
C ILE A 310 7.56 -11.57 11.39
N PHE A 311 6.49 -12.37 11.38
CA PHE A 311 6.55 -13.78 11.77
C PHE A 311 7.53 -14.57 10.89
N LEU A 312 7.52 -14.36 9.58
CA LEU A 312 8.43 -15.01 8.64
C LEU A 312 9.89 -14.62 8.90
N GLU A 313 10.18 -13.35 9.20
CA GLU A 313 11.54 -12.91 9.57
C GLU A 313 12.01 -13.60 10.85
N LEU A 314 11.18 -13.62 11.90
CA LEU A 314 11.51 -14.27 13.17
C LEU A 314 11.69 -15.78 13.01
N ARG A 315 10.85 -16.44 12.20
CA ARG A 315 10.99 -17.87 11.88
C ARG A 315 12.27 -18.14 11.11
N SER A 316 12.63 -17.27 10.15
CA SER A 316 13.85 -17.38 9.36
C SER A 316 15.09 -17.25 10.23
N LYS A 317 15.11 -16.27 11.15
CA LYS A 317 16.16 -16.11 12.16
C LYS A 317 16.30 -17.36 13.04
N ARG A 318 15.19 -17.92 13.51
CA ARG A 318 15.20 -19.17 14.30
C ARG A 318 15.76 -20.35 13.48
N ARG A 319 15.36 -20.48 12.22
CA ARG A 319 15.84 -21.54 11.31
C ARG A 319 17.33 -21.42 11.02
N GLN A 320 17.86 -20.21 10.81
CA GLN A 320 19.30 -19.96 10.62
C GLN A 320 20.12 -20.37 11.85
N ARG A 321 19.62 -20.11 13.06
CA ARG A 321 20.25 -20.59 14.30
C ARG A 321 20.21 -22.11 14.40
N GLN A 322 19.08 -22.74 14.10
CA GLN A 322 18.93 -24.19 14.13
C GLN A 322 19.79 -24.93 13.10
N ARG A 323 20.01 -24.33 11.92
CA ARG A 323 20.79 -24.94 10.82
C ARG A 323 22.25 -24.51 10.78
N ASP A 324 22.70 -23.83 11.82
CA ASP A 324 24.03 -23.23 11.92
C ASP A 324 24.49 -22.42 10.68
N VAL A 325 23.56 -21.68 10.04
CA VAL A 325 23.90 -20.89 8.85
C VAL A 325 24.69 -19.65 9.25
N GLN A 326 25.85 -19.45 8.64
CA GLN A 326 26.77 -18.33 8.85
C GLN A 326 27.08 -17.62 7.52
N PRO A 327 27.32 -16.29 7.52
CA PRO A 327 27.30 -15.38 8.67
C PRO A 327 25.88 -15.03 9.16
N ARG A 328 25.76 -14.66 10.44
CA ARG A 328 24.50 -14.13 11.02
C ARG A 328 24.59 -12.63 11.19
N LEU A 329 23.63 -11.91 10.63
CA LEU A 329 23.53 -10.46 10.80
C LEU A 329 22.94 -10.15 12.18
N GLU A 330 23.79 -9.78 13.15
CA GLU A 330 23.37 -9.51 14.54
C GLU A 330 22.37 -8.35 14.66
N HIS A 331 22.44 -7.38 13.74
CA HIS A 331 21.57 -6.21 13.69
C HIS A 331 20.15 -6.51 13.15
N ARG A 332 19.87 -7.73 12.68
CA ARG A 332 18.51 -8.21 12.33
C ARG A 332 17.68 -8.51 13.58
N GLY A 333 17.38 -7.46 14.34
CA GLY A 333 16.51 -7.50 15.50
C GLY A 333 15.03 -7.39 15.14
N LEU A 334 14.17 -7.33 16.18
CA LEU A 334 12.74 -7.02 16.01
C LEU A 334 12.53 -5.71 15.24
N LYS A 335 13.40 -4.71 15.47
CA LYS A 335 13.39 -3.43 14.76
C LYS A 335 13.43 -3.61 13.24
N PHE A 336 14.33 -4.46 12.73
CA PHE A 336 14.42 -4.74 11.29
C PHE A 336 13.16 -5.44 10.78
N ALA A 337 12.62 -6.41 11.52
CA ALA A 337 11.38 -7.10 11.12
C ALA A 337 10.20 -6.12 10.98
N PHE A 338 10.07 -5.15 11.90
CA PHE A 338 9.07 -4.09 11.80
C PHE A 338 9.30 -3.15 10.61
N ILE A 339 10.53 -2.68 10.41
CA ILE A 339 10.88 -1.80 9.30
C ILE A 339 10.58 -2.50 7.97
N ARG A 340 11.09 -3.72 7.80
CA ARG A 340 10.82 -4.56 6.64
C ARG A 340 9.32 -4.68 6.39
N ALA A 341 8.55 -5.12 7.37
CA ALA A 341 7.11 -5.31 7.19
C ALA A 341 6.37 -3.99 6.86
N ALA A 342 6.78 -2.88 7.46
CA ALA A 342 6.21 -1.56 7.14
C ALA A 342 6.51 -1.16 5.68
N THR A 343 7.73 -1.36 5.20
CA THR A 343 8.16 -0.94 3.85
C THR A 343 7.69 -1.91 2.76
N THR A 344 7.79 -3.23 2.99
CA THR A 344 7.41 -4.27 2.00
C THR A 344 5.91 -4.47 1.90
N THR A 345 5.16 -4.13 2.95
CA THR A 345 3.72 -4.35 3.00
C THR A 345 2.96 -3.04 3.08
N ILE A 346 2.98 -2.35 4.22
CA ILE A 346 2.06 -1.21 4.46
C ILE A 346 2.28 -0.08 3.44
N ILE A 347 3.52 0.39 3.31
CA ILE A 347 3.85 1.50 2.41
C ILE A 347 3.70 1.08 0.95
N ARG A 348 4.05 -0.17 0.62
CA ARG A 348 3.86 -0.74 -0.73
C ARG A 348 2.38 -0.76 -1.12
N GLU A 349 1.52 -1.33 -0.27
CA GLU A 349 0.08 -1.37 -0.52
C GLU A 349 -0.44 0.06 -0.67
N LEU A 350 -0.19 0.92 0.31
CA LEU A 350 -0.61 2.32 0.29
C LEU A 350 -0.20 3.03 -1.01
N SER A 351 1.04 2.83 -1.46
CA SER A 351 1.52 3.38 -2.73
C SER A 351 0.74 2.85 -3.94
N ILE A 352 0.52 1.53 -4.01
CA ILE A 352 -0.21 0.91 -5.14
C ILE A 352 -1.66 1.40 -5.19
N TYR A 353 -2.37 1.43 -4.06
CA TYR A 353 -3.78 1.86 -4.03
C TYR A 353 -3.93 3.35 -4.33
N THR A 354 -3.03 4.17 -3.80
CA THR A 354 -2.99 5.60 -4.13
C THR A 354 -2.78 5.79 -5.63
N LEU A 355 -1.78 5.11 -6.22
CA LEU A 355 -1.51 5.18 -7.65
C LEU A 355 -2.73 4.77 -8.49
N ILE A 356 -3.40 3.66 -8.16
CA ILE A 356 -4.61 3.21 -8.87
C ILE A 356 -5.73 4.26 -8.78
N GLY A 357 -5.92 4.86 -7.61
CA GLY A 357 -6.89 5.93 -7.41
C GLY A 357 -6.61 7.14 -8.29
N ASP A 358 -5.34 7.52 -8.38
CA ASP A 358 -4.86 8.65 -9.16
C ASP A 358 -4.82 8.37 -10.68
N MET A 359 -4.66 7.11 -11.09
CA MET A 359 -4.92 6.69 -12.47
C MET A 359 -6.39 6.89 -12.84
N PHE A 360 -7.32 6.54 -11.95
CA PHE A 360 -8.76 6.79 -12.21
C PHE A 360 -9.12 8.27 -12.15
N ALA A 361 -8.31 9.09 -11.47
CA ALA A 361 -8.43 10.55 -11.45
C ALA A 361 -7.98 11.22 -12.76
N GLY A 362 -7.26 10.51 -13.62
CA GLY A 362 -6.72 11.05 -14.87
C GLY A 362 -5.42 11.86 -14.66
N ILE A 363 -4.57 11.49 -13.69
CA ILE A 363 -3.25 12.12 -13.55
C ILE A 363 -2.40 11.80 -14.81
N PRO A 364 -1.75 12.81 -15.42
CA PRO A 364 -1.01 12.64 -16.67
C PRO A 364 0.28 11.82 -16.50
N SER A 365 1.02 12.01 -15.42
CA SER A 365 2.24 11.26 -15.13
C SER A 365 2.35 10.93 -13.65
N ALA A 366 2.82 9.73 -13.32
CA ALA A 366 3.05 9.32 -11.94
C ALA A 366 4.36 8.55 -11.81
N TYR A 367 5.18 8.90 -10.83
CA TYR A 367 6.39 8.17 -10.48
C TYR A 367 6.27 7.59 -9.08
N VAL A 368 6.40 6.27 -8.96
CA VAL A 368 6.33 5.56 -7.68
C VAL A 368 7.59 4.74 -7.44
N THR A 369 8.17 4.86 -6.25
CA THR A 369 9.30 4.03 -5.82
C THR A 369 8.86 2.96 -4.83
N LEU A 370 9.14 1.71 -5.14
CA LEU A 370 9.00 0.57 -4.24
C LEU A 370 10.31 0.32 -3.48
N PHE A 371 10.66 1.23 -2.56
CA PHE A 371 11.93 1.21 -1.83
C PHE A 371 12.09 0.05 -0.84
N GLY A 372 11.01 -0.71 -0.55
CA GLY A 372 11.08 -1.87 0.33
C GLY A 372 12.05 -2.95 -0.16
N TYR A 373 12.38 -3.00 -1.45
CA TYR A 373 13.40 -3.92 -1.98
C TYR A 373 14.81 -3.53 -1.54
N ASP A 374 15.17 -2.25 -1.70
CA ASP A 374 16.47 -1.72 -1.29
C ASP A 374 16.66 -1.77 0.24
N GLU A 375 15.63 -1.39 1.00
CA GLU A 375 15.66 -1.48 2.47
C GLU A 375 15.93 -2.93 2.95
N VAL A 376 15.35 -3.92 2.28
CA VAL A 376 15.62 -5.33 2.59
C VAL A 376 17.02 -5.73 2.13
N ALA A 377 17.48 -5.27 0.97
CA ALA A 377 18.80 -5.58 0.43
C ALA A 377 19.93 -5.03 1.31
N HIS A 378 19.79 -3.82 1.87
CA HIS A 378 20.75 -3.26 2.83
C HIS A 378 20.98 -4.11 4.08
N HIS A 379 20.01 -4.96 4.40
CA HIS A 379 20.03 -5.82 5.56
C HIS A 379 20.16 -7.30 5.21
N SER A 380 20.41 -7.71 3.95
CA SER A 380 20.50 -9.10 3.46
C SER A 380 21.88 -9.50 3.00
#